data_AF-A0A7Y7VQE0-F1
#
_entry.id   AF-A0A7Y7VQE0-F1
#
_cell.length_a   1.000
_cell.length_b   1.000
_cell.length_c   1.000
_cell.angle_alpha   90.00
_cell.angle_beta   90.00
_cell.angle_gamma   90.00
#
_symmetry.space_group_name_H-M   'P 1'
#
loop_
_entity.id
_entity.type
_entity.pdbx_description
1 polymer ?
#
loop_
_entity_poly.entity_id
_entity_poly.type
_entity_poly.pdbx_seq_one_letter_code
_entity_poly.pdbx_strand_id
1 'polypeptide(L)'
;MSSRDSVTSPPEKKRTRNREQPTPDKDRARAYKARKRETHRPVSIFIQTDMKDALVKLCELKGLTQAELLEKLIEAEARNNGVL
;
A
#
# COMPACT_ATOMS: atom_id res chain seq x y z
N MET A 1 -12.12 36.43 -39.98
CA MET A 1 -11.64 35.05 -39.75
C MET A 1 -10.15 35.15 -39.55
N SER A 2 -9.62 34.79 -38.37
CA SER A 2 -8.17 34.67 -38.14
C SER A 2 -7.92 33.45 -37.25
N SER A 3 -7.00 32.61 -37.72
CA SER A 3 -6.79 31.22 -37.33
C SER A 3 -6.20 31.07 -35.93
N ARG A 4 -6.67 30.06 -35.20
CA ARG A 4 -6.12 29.63 -33.90
C ARG A 4 -4.99 28.64 -34.15
N ASP A 5 -3.75 29.10 -34.06
CA ASP A 5 -2.60 28.21 -33.94
C ASP A 5 -2.27 28.01 -32.45
N SER A 6 -3.09 27.20 -31.77
CA SER A 6 -2.70 26.61 -30.47
C SER A 6 -1.77 25.44 -30.75
N VAL A 7 -0.46 25.72 -30.69
CA VAL A 7 0.61 24.72 -30.62
C VAL A 7 0.34 23.80 -29.43
N THR A 8 -0.39 22.72 -29.68
CA THR A 8 -0.61 21.67 -28.71
C THR A 8 0.53 20.68 -28.88
N SER A 9 1.61 20.90 -28.13
CA SER A 9 2.65 19.89 -27.95
C SER A 9 1.96 18.56 -27.58
N PRO A 10 2.31 17.41 -28.21
CA PRO A 10 1.68 16.14 -27.90
C PRO A 10 1.83 15.84 -26.41
N PRO A 11 0.76 15.41 -25.71
CA PRO A 11 0.90 15.00 -24.33
C PRO A 11 1.93 13.88 -24.23
N GLU A 12 2.94 14.12 -23.40
CA GLU A 12 4.00 13.18 -23.04
C GLU A 12 3.41 11.78 -22.87
N LYS A 13 3.90 10.84 -23.70
CA LYS A 13 3.39 9.48 -23.91
C LYS A 13 2.58 8.98 -22.70
N LYS A 14 1.24 9.08 -22.81
CA LYS A 14 0.33 8.38 -21.89
C LYS A 14 0.82 6.94 -21.84
N ARG A 15 1.27 6.50 -20.66
CA ARG A 15 1.55 5.09 -20.37
C ARG A 15 0.25 4.32 -20.55
N THR A 16 -0.04 3.93 -21.79
CA THR A 16 -1.10 2.99 -22.10
C THR A 16 -0.67 1.70 -21.42
N ARG A 17 -1.27 1.39 -20.26
CA ARG A 17 -1.21 0.02 -19.76
C ARG A 17 -1.66 -0.85 -20.93
N ASN A 18 -0.77 -1.71 -21.42
CA ASN A 18 -1.00 -2.49 -22.62
C ASN A 18 -2.27 -3.33 -22.40
N ARG A 19 -3.40 -2.87 -22.96
CA ARG A 19 -4.70 -3.50 -22.70
C ARG A 19 -4.79 -4.87 -23.37
N GLU A 20 -3.96 -5.08 -24.40
CA GLU A 20 -3.83 -6.32 -25.17
C GLU A 20 -2.99 -7.37 -24.44
N GLN A 21 -2.12 -6.96 -23.52
CA GLN A 21 -1.38 -7.86 -22.64
C GLN A 21 -1.47 -7.38 -21.18
N PRO A 22 -2.58 -7.70 -20.48
CA PRO A 22 -2.70 -7.45 -19.06
C PRO A 22 -1.54 -8.11 -18.32
N THR A 23 -0.94 -7.39 -17.37
CA THR A 23 0.04 -8.02 -16.48
C THR A 23 -0.64 -9.14 -15.70
N PRO A 24 -0.07 -10.35 -15.68
CA PRO A 24 -0.63 -11.47 -14.92
C PRO A 24 -0.82 -11.09 -13.45
N ASP A 25 -1.88 -11.61 -12.81
CA ASP A 25 -2.16 -11.30 -11.39
C ASP A 25 -0.98 -11.60 -10.47
N LYS A 26 -0.23 -12.66 -10.77
CA LYS A 26 0.98 -13.04 -10.05
C LYS A 26 2.08 -11.98 -10.16
N ASP A 27 2.29 -11.44 -11.35
CA ASP A 27 3.32 -10.42 -11.59
C ASP A 27 2.92 -9.08 -10.99
N ARG A 28 1.63 -8.74 -11.04
CA ARG A 28 1.08 -7.57 -10.33
C ARG A 28 1.26 -7.67 -8.83
N ALA A 29 0.94 -8.82 -8.25
CA ALA A 29 1.13 -9.07 -6.82
C ALA A 29 2.61 -9.02 -6.42
N ARG A 30 3.51 -9.58 -7.25
CA ARG A 30 4.96 -9.51 -7.04
C ARG A 30 5.46 -8.06 -7.10
N ALA A 31 5.08 -7.29 -8.11
CA ALA A 31 5.45 -5.90 -8.25
C ALA A 31 4.88 -5.01 -7.12
N TYR A 32 3.69 -5.31 -6.61
CA TYR A 32 3.14 -4.65 -5.43
C TYR A 32 3.98 -4.94 -4.18
N LYS A 33 4.29 -6.22 -3.93
CA LYS A 33 5.13 -6.63 -2.80
C LYS A 33 6.55 -6.04 -2.88
N ALA A 34 7.14 -5.98 -4.08
CA ALA A 34 8.45 -5.38 -4.30
C ALA A 34 8.47 -3.90 -3.90
N ARG A 35 7.51 -3.11 -4.39
CA ARG A 35 7.36 -1.69 -4.01
C ARG A 35 7.13 -1.49 -2.52
N LYS A 36 6.33 -2.35 -1.88
CA LYS A 36 6.09 -2.28 -0.43
C LYS A 36 7.36 -2.59 0.38
N ARG A 37 8.23 -3.48 -0.10
CA ARG A 37 9.50 -3.84 0.57
C ARG A 37 10.53 -2.71 0.59
N GLU A 38 10.42 -1.73 -0.31
CA GLU A 38 11.31 -0.56 -0.32
C GLU A 38 11.09 0.33 0.92
N THR A 39 9.85 0.36 1.44
CA THR A 39 9.46 1.24 2.55
C THR A 39 9.13 0.48 3.84
N HIS A 40 8.69 -0.77 3.74
CA HIS A 40 8.24 -1.57 4.89
C HIS A 40 9.03 -2.88 4.95
N ARG A 41 9.50 -3.26 6.14
CA ARG A 41 10.08 -4.59 6.35
C ARG A 41 8.99 -5.59 6.77
N PRO A 42 8.96 -6.81 6.21
CA PRO A 42 7.98 -7.81 6.62
C PRO A 42 8.26 -8.31 8.04
N VAL A 43 7.19 -8.56 8.79
CA VAL A 43 7.23 -9.05 10.17
C VAL A 43 6.46 -10.37 10.24
N SER A 44 7.11 -11.44 10.71
CA SER A 44 6.51 -12.77 10.89
C SER A 44 6.45 -13.08 12.39
N ILE A 45 5.25 -13.09 12.96
CA ILE A 45 5.03 -13.28 14.40
C ILE A 45 3.97 -14.35 14.61
N PHE A 46 4.17 -15.16 15.65
CA PHE A 46 3.14 -16.02 16.22
C PHE A 46 2.64 -15.41 17.52
N ILE A 47 1.33 -15.33 17.68
CA ILE A 47 0.66 -14.85 18.89
C ILE A 47 -0.38 -15.89 19.33
N GLN A 48 -0.86 -15.77 20.57
CA GLN A 48 -1.95 -16.60 21.05
C GLN A 48 -3.21 -16.44 20.18
N THR A 49 -3.95 -17.53 20.00
CA THR A 49 -5.14 -17.59 19.13
C THR A 49 -6.17 -16.53 19.52
N ASP A 50 -6.48 -16.42 20.81
CA ASP A 50 -7.48 -15.48 21.33
C ASP A 50 -7.09 -14.01 21.05
N MET A 51 -5.79 -13.71 21.12
CA MET A 51 -5.25 -12.39 20.78
C MET A 51 -5.33 -12.12 19.27
N LYS A 52 -5.13 -13.16 18.45
CA LYS A 52 -5.30 -13.03 17.00
C LYS A 52 -6.76 -12.73 16.65
N ASP A 53 -7.71 -13.39 17.29
CA ASP A 53 -9.13 -13.17 17.06
C ASP A 53 -9.55 -11.75 17.50
N ALA A 54 -9.04 -11.30 18.65
CA ALA A 54 -9.23 -9.92 19.10
C ALA A 54 -8.65 -8.91 18.11
N LEU A 55 -7.44 -9.16 17.58
CA LEU A 55 -6.82 -8.30 16.57
C LEU A 55 -7.69 -8.18 15.32
N VAL A 56 -8.23 -9.30 14.82
CA VAL A 56 -9.10 -9.31 13.63
C VAL A 56 -10.37 -8.49 13.89
N LYS A 57 -11.05 -8.69 15.03
CA LYS A 57 -12.23 -7.91 15.41
C LYS A 57 -11.93 -6.41 15.52
N LEU A 58 -10.78 -6.05 16.10
CA LEU A 58 -10.35 -4.65 16.19
C LEU A 58 -10.07 -4.03 14.82
N CYS A 59 -9.52 -4.81 13.89
CA CYS A 59 -9.32 -4.37 12.51
C CYS A 59 -10.65 -4.07 11.81
N GLU A 60 -11.63 -4.97 11.97
CA GLU A 60 -12.98 -4.80 11.40
C GLU A 60 -13.68 -3.57 11.98
N LEU A 61 -13.64 -3.39 13.30
CA LEU A 61 -14.27 -2.26 13.99
C LEU A 61 -13.69 -0.90 13.55
N LYS A 62 -12.38 -0.84 13.33
CA LYS A 62 -11.67 0.41 12.98
C LYS A 62 -11.54 0.63 11.47
N GLY A 63 -11.90 -0.37 10.65
CA GLY A 63 -11.67 -0.34 9.21
C GLY A 63 -10.18 -0.25 8.84
N LEU A 64 -9.31 -0.82 9.67
CA LEU A 64 -7.85 -0.80 9.46
C LEU A 64 -7.35 -2.19 9.09
N THR A 65 -6.24 -2.24 8.36
CA THR A 65 -5.52 -3.50 8.16
C THR A 65 -4.78 -3.93 9.42
N GLN A 66 -4.50 -5.22 9.54
CA GLN A 66 -3.72 -5.77 10.66
C GLN A 66 -2.34 -5.10 10.81
N ALA A 67 -1.70 -4.78 9.68
CA ALA A 67 -0.41 -4.10 9.67
C ALA A 67 -0.53 -2.65 10.19
N GLU A 68 -1.50 -1.89 9.71
CA GLU A 68 -1.72 -0.50 10.16
C GLU A 68 -2.08 -0.42 11.64
N LEU A 69 -2.90 -1.36 12.12
CA LEU A 69 -3.23 -1.41 13.55
C LEU A 69 -1.98 -1.70 14.38
N LEU A 70 -1.13 -2.64 13.93
CA LEU A 70 0.11 -2.98 14.61
C LEU A 70 1.11 -1.82 14.58
N GLU A 71 1.26 -1.12 13.45
CA GLU A 71 2.10 0.07 13.32
C GLU A 71 1.68 1.16 14.31
N LYS A 72 0.38 1.44 14.45
CA LYS A 72 -0.14 2.43 15.41
C LYS A 72 0.11 2.02 16.87
N LEU A 73 -0.04 0.73 17.18
CA LEU A 73 0.24 0.23 18.53
C LEU A 73 1.72 0.37 18.88
N ILE A 74 2.61 -0.04 17.96
CA ILE A 74 4.06 0.10 18.12
C ILE A 74 4.47 1.57 18.21
N GLU A 75 3.92 2.45 17.37
CA GLU A 75 4.23 3.88 17.41
C GLU A 75 3.82 4.51 18.75
N ALA A 76 2.64 4.19 19.27
CA ALA A 76 2.19 4.68 20.57
C ALA A 76 3.08 4.17 21.72
N GLU A 77 3.43 2.89 21.74
CA GLU A 77 4.32 2.33 22.76
C GLU A 77 5.74 2.87 22.64
N ALA A 78 6.28 3.01 21.43
CA ALA A 78 7.63 3.52 21.20
C ALA A 78 7.76 4.97 21.66
N ARG A 79 6.78 5.83 21.37
CA ARG A 79 6.74 7.21 21.87
C ARG A 79 6.66 7.27 23.40
N ASN A 80 5.80 6.43 24.00
CA ASN A 80 5.67 6.37 25.46
C ASN A 80 6.97 5.92 26.15
N ASN A 81 7.75 5.05 25.50
CA ASN A 81 9.02 4.54 26.02
C ASN A 81 10.25 5.34 25.55
N GLY A 82 10.07 6.42 24.77
CA GLY A 82 11.17 7.24 24.25
C GLY A 82 12.08 6.55 23.24
N VAL A 83 11.59 5.49 22.58
CA VAL A 83 12.30 4.77 21.51
C VAL A 83 12.12 5.47 20.15
N LEU A 84 11.03 6.24 20.01
CA LEU A 84 10.70 7.08 18.85
C LEU A 84 10.23 8.46 19.30
#